data_AF-A0A353V6R7-F1
#
_entry.id   AF-A0A353V6R7-F1
#
_cell.length_a   1.000
_cell.length_b   1.000
_cell.length_c   1.000
_cell.angle_alpha   90.00
_cell.angle_beta   90.00
_cell.angle_gamma   90.00
#
_symmetry.space_group_name_H-M   'P 1'
#
loop_
_entity.id
_entity.type
_entity.pdbx_description
1 polymer ?
#
loop_
_entity_poly.entity_id
_entity_poly.type
_entity_poly.pdbx_seq_one_letter_code
_entity_poly.pdbx_strand_id
1 'polypeptide(L)'
;MLTCLLARRRIGPYLDGALDGAAAASTASHLSACAGCRERAEALRRLRLLLQRALVPAAHAEPEWTGFWPGVVRGIEGGRAAQPLARVGPRWRPKWAIGGALAAALLASATLWQFGSTTVQGEPSIVVNSADTEYPQGTVMVYSPHEQNLAVVWVLGIDD
;
A
#
# COMPACT_ATOMS: atom_id res chain seq x y z
N MET A 1 -12.94 14.49 -8.46
CA MET A 1 -11.67 13.85 -8.05
C MET A 1 -11.88 12.72 -7.03
N LEU A 2 -12.48 12.96 -5.86
CA LEU A 2 -12.71 11.92 -4.84
C LEU A 2 -13.58 10.75 -5.34
N THR A 3 -14.65 11.04 -6.08
CA THR A 3 -15.51 10.02 -6.70
C THR A 3 -14.74 9.14 -7.69
N CYS A 4 -13.81 9.71 -8.45
CA CYS A 4 -12.94 8.95 -9.35
C CYS A 4 -11.98 8.05 -8.57
N LEU A 5 -11.40 8.53 -7.47
CA LEU A 5 -10.51 7.72 -6.62
C LEU A 5 -11.26 6.53 -6.01
N LEU A 6 -12.47 6.78 -5.50
CA LEU A 6 -13.35 5.74 -4.96
C LEU A 6 -13.77 4.74 -6.03
N ALA A 7 -14.20 5.23 -7.19
CA ALA A 7 -14.59 4.38 -8.30
C ALA A 7 -13.41 3.51 -8.76
N ARG A 8 -12.21 4.08 -8.94
CA ARG A 8 -10.99 3.34 -9.32
C ARG A 8 -10.69 2.17 -8.38
N ARG A 9 -10.82 2.37 -7.06
CA ARG A 9 -10.63 1.30 -6.06
C ARG A 9 -11.72 0.21 -6.15
N ARG A 10 -12.91 0.56 -6.63
CA ARG A 10 -14.07 -0.33 -6.74
C ARG A 10 -14.20 -1.03 -8.09
N ILE A 11 -13.41 -0.67 -9.12
CA ILE A 11 -13.54 -1.27 -10.47
C ILE A 11 -13.34 -2.80 -10.42
N GLY A 12 -12.30 -3.31 -9.75
CA GLY A 12 -12.07 -4.76 -9.66
C GLY A 12 -13.26 -5.51 -9.05
N PRO A 13 -13.62 -5.22 -7.79
CA PRO A 13 -14.79 -5.83 -7.15
C PRO A 13 -16.10 -5.64 -7.91
N TYR A 14 -16.28 -4.50 -8.60
CA TYR A 14 -17.44 -4.26 -9.46
C TYR A 14 -17.46 -5.23 -10.66
N LEU A 15 -16.33 -5.43 -11.33
CA LEU A 15 -16.19 -6.37 -12.45
C LEU A 15 -16.38 -7.83 -12.02
N ASP A 16 -16.05 -8.15 -10.77
CA ASP A 16 -16.20 -9.48 -10.19
C ASP A 16 -17.59 -9.73 -9.58
N GLY A 17 -18.48 -8.72 -9.57
CA GLY A 17 -19.81 -8.83 -8.96
C GLY A 17 -19.78 -8.91 -7.43
N ALA A 18 -18.67 -8.51 -6.80
CA ALA A 18 -18.43 -8.63 -5.36
C ALA A 18 -18.89 -7.41 -4.55
N LEU A 19 -19.42 -6.36 -5.20
CA LEU A 19 -19.94 -5.18 -4.51
C LEU A 19 -21.41 -5.37 -4.09
N ASP A 20 -21.78 -4.79 -2.95
CA ASP A 20 -23.18 -4.64 -2.56
C ASP A 20 -23.96 -3.73 -3.52
N GLY A 21 -25.30 -3.80 -3.49
CA GLY A 21 -26.15 -3.13 -4.48
C GLY A 21 -25.96 -1.60 -4.53
N ALA A 22 -25.73 -0.95 -3.39
CA ALA A 22 -25.51 0.49 -3.33
C ALA A 22 -24.15 0.89 -3.91
N ALA A 23 -23.08 0.18 -3.54
CA ALA A 23 -21.75 0.42 -4.07
C ALA A 23 -21.65 0.07 -5.56
N ALA A 24 -22.32 -0.99 -6.01
CA ALA A 24 -22.41 -1.37 -7.41
C ALA A 24 -23.13 -0.30 -8.24
N ALA A 25 -24.31 0.16 -7.80
CA ALA A 25 -25.07 1.20 -8.49
C ALA A 25 -24.30 2.53 -8.58
N SER A 26 -23.68 2.96 -7.48
CA SER A 26 -22.83 4.16 -7.46
C SER A 26 -21.64 4.04 -8.41
N THR A 27 -20.98 2.87 -8.46
CA THR A 27 -19.86 2.62 -9.36
C THR A 27 -20.31 2.59 -10.82
N ALA A 28 -21.45 1.96 -11.13
CA ALA A 28 -22.03 1.93 -12.46
C ALA A 28 -22.38 3.34 -12.99
N SER A 29 -23.02 4.15 -12.14
CA SER A 29 -23.33 5.55 -12.45
C SER A 29 -22.06 6.38 -12.70
N HIS A 30 -20.99 6.16 -11.92
CA HIS A 30 -19.74 6.86 -12.16
C HIS A 30 -19.07 6.42 -13.47
N LEU A 31 -19.10 5.13 -13.80
CA LEU A 31 -18.57 4.62 -15.06
C LEU A 31 -19.35 5.20 -16.26
N SER A 32 -20.67 5.31 -16.21
CA SER A 32 -21.42 5.93 -17.32
C SER A 32 -21.04 7.40 -17.54
N ALA A 33 -20.69 8.13 -16.48
CA ALA A 33 -20.32 9.54 -16.56
C ALA A 33 -18.83 9.83 -16.84
N CYS A 34 -17.90 8.95 -16.46
CA CYS A 34 -16.45 9.23 -16.50
C CYS A 34 -15.67 8.36 -17.51
N ALA A 35 -15.20 8.96 -18.61
CA ALA A 35 -14.42 8.28 -19.65
C ALA A 35 -13.17 7.58 -19.11
N GLY A 36 -12.33 8.28 -18.33
CA GLY A 36 -11.10 7.70 -17.81
C GLY A 36 -11.31 6.54 -16.82
N CYS A 37 -12.46 6.45 -16.15
CA CYS A 37 -12.80 5.29 -15.33
C CYS A 37 -13.36 4.13 -16.18
N ARG A 38 -14.10 4.42 -17.27
CA ARG A 38 -14.52 3.39 -18.24
C ARG A 38 -13.33 2.71 -18.91
N GLU A 39 -12.39 3.49 -19.43
CA GLU A 39 -11.20 2.97 -20.11
C GLU A 39 -10.40 2.02 -19.19
N ARG A 40 -10.28 2.37 -17.90
CA ARG A 40 -9.64 1.50 -16.90
C ARG A 40 -10.41 0.20 -16.69
N ALA A 41 -11.74 0.28 -16.58
CA ALA A 41 -12.58 -0.90 -16.45
C ALA A 41 -12.48 -1.82 -17.68
N GLU A 42 -12.45 -1.24 -18.88
CA GLU A 42 -12.24 -1.98 -20.13
C GLU A 42 -10.83 -2.59 -20.24
N ALA A 43 -9.79 -1.88 -19.80
CA ALA A 43 -8.44 -2.41 -19.75
C ALA A 43 -8.34 -3.65 -18.84
N LEU A 44 -8.97 -3.61 -17.66
CA LEU A 44 -9.04 -4.75 -16.76
C LEU A 44 -9.85 -5.91 -17.36
N ARG A 45 -10.96 -5.63 -18.05
CA ARG A 45 -11.72 -6.67 -18.78
C ARG A 45 -10.88 -7.32 -19.87
N ARG A 46 -10.14 -6.53 -20.66
CA ARG A 46 -9.24 -7.04 -21.71
C ARG A 46 -8.14 -7.93 -21.11
N LEU A 47 -7.49 -7.47 -20.04
CA LEU A 47 -6.47 -8.26 -19.34
C LEU A 47 -7.05 -9.58 -18.83
N ARG A 48 -8.24 -9.56 -18.21
CA ARG A 48 -8.92 -10.77 -17.75
C ARG A 48 -9.21 -11.75 -18.88
N LEU A 49 -9.67 -11.27 -20.03
CA LEU A 49 -9.91 -12.14 -21.20
C LEU A 49 -8.62 -12.75 -21.74
N LEU A 50 -7.51 -11.99 -21.76
CA LEU A 50 -6.20 -12.51 -22.15
C LEU A 50 -5.71 -13.59 -21.18
N LEU A 51 -5.82 -13.33 -19.87
CA LEU A 51 -5.47 -14.30 -18.83
C LEU A 51 -6.35 -15.54 -18.94
N GLN A 52 -7.66 -15.40 -19.11
CA GLN A 52 -8.55 -16.55 -19.29
C GLN A 52 -8.15 -17.39 -20.49
N ARG A 53 -7.79 -16.80 -21.63
CA ARG A 53 -7.31 -17.55 -22.80
C ARG A 53 -5.96 -18.21 -22.56
N ALA A 54 -5.04 -17.53 -21.88
CA ALA A 54 -3.73 -18.07 -21.56
C ALA A 54 -3.77 -19.18 -20.49
N LEU A 55 -4.76 -19.12 -19.61
CA LEU A 55 -4.97 -20.07 -18.50
C LEU A 55 -6.03 -21.14 -18.82
N VAL A 56 -6.71 -21.08 -19.97
CA VAL A 56 -7.51 -22.20 -20.47
C VAL A 56 -6.57 -23.40 -20.58
N PRO A 57 -6.83 -24.52 -19.89
CA PRO A 57 -5.81 -25.52 -19.67
C PRO A 57 -5.33 -26.11 -21.01
N ALA A 58 -4.02 -26.07 -21.25
CA ALA A 58 -3.36 -27.28 -21.72
C ALA A 58 -3.80 -28.39 -20.77
N ALA A 59 -4.28 -29.52 -21.26
CA ALA A 59 -4.98 -30.54 -20.47
C ALA A 59 -4.22 -31.00 -19.20
N HIS A 60 -4.43 -30.33 -18.07
CA HIS A 60 -3.97 -30.77 -16.76
C HIS A 60 -5.16 -31.43 -16.08
N ALA A 61 -4.97 -32.66 -15.58
CA ALA A 61 -5.98 -33.34 -14.78
C ALA A 61 -6.42 -32.42 -13.63
N GLU A 62 -7.73 -32.26 -13.44
CA GLU A 62 -8.24 -31.43 -12.35
C GLU A 62 -7.67 -31.93 -11.00
N PRO A 63 -7.17 -31.04 -10.13
CA PRO A 63 -6.75 -31.42 -8.80
C PRO A 63 -7.90 -32.04 -8.01
N GLU A 64 -7.59 -32.98 -7.11
CA GLU A 64 -8.59 -33.52 -6.19
C GLU A 64 -8.88 -32.46 -5.10
N TRP A 65 -10.10 -31.92 -5.09
CA TRP A 65 -10.49 -30.80 -4.22
C TRP A 65 -11.20 -31.23 -2.93
N THR A 66 -11.43 -32.53 -2.72
CA THR A 66 -12.38 -33.05 -1.73
C THR A 66 -11.98 -32.71 -0.30
N GLY A 67 -10.69 -32.62 0.00
CA GLY A 67 -10.17 -32.22 1.32
C GLY A 67 -9.96 -30.70 1.50
N PHE A 68 -9.84 -29.94 0.40
CA PHE A 68 -9.49 -28.52 0.44
C PHE A 68 -10.65 -27.66 0.94
N TRP A 69 -11.84 -27.82 0.34
CA TRP A 69 -12.98 -26.96 0.64
C TRP A 69 -13.43 -27.01 2.11
N PRO A 70 -13.55 -28.20 2.74
CA PRO A 70 -13.88 -28.29 4.17
C PRO A 70 -12.86 -27.57 5.07
N GLY A 71 -11.58 -27.54 4.71
CA GLY A 71 -10.55 -26.77 5.41
C GLY A 71 -10.77 -25.26 5.31
N VAL A 72 -11.06 -24.76 4.11
CA VAL A 72 -11.32 -23.33 3.88
C VAL A 72 -12.59 -22.87 4.58
N VAL A 73 -13.69 -23.65 4.52
CA VAL A 73 -14.94 -23.33 5.24
C VAL A 73 -14.70 -23.21 6.74
N ARG A 74 -14.01 -24.19 7.35
CA ARG A 74 -13.63 -24.12 8.77
C ARG A 74 -12.77 -22.92 9.10
N GLY A 75 -11.83 -22.55 8.22
CA GLY A 75 -11.01 -21.35 8.39
C GLY A 75 -11.84 -20.06 8.39
N ILE A 76 -12.80 -19.94 7.48
CA ILE A 76 -13.70 -18.77 7.39
C ILE A 76 -14.62 -18.70 8.62
N GLU A 77 -15.23 -19.82 9.01
CA GLU A 77 -16.11 -19.89 10.19
C GLU A 77 -15.34 -19.62 11.48
N GLY A 78 -14.14 -20.19 11.63
CA GLY A 78 -13.25 -19.91 12.74
C GLY A 78 -12.83 -18.44 12.79
N GLY A 79 -12.58 -17.81 11.65
CA GLY A 79 -12.28 -16.38 11.55
C GLY A 79 -13.48 -15.46 11.84
N ARG A 80 -14.71 -15.90 11.58
CA ARG A 80 -15.93 -15.17 11.99
C ARG A 80 -16.21 -15.31 13.49
N ALA A 81 -15.89 -16.47 14.07
CA ALA A 81 -16.01 -16.73 15.50
C ALA A 81 -14.92 -16.02 16.32
N ALA A 82 -13.72 -15.84 15.73
CA ALA A 82 -12.71 -14.94 16.25
C ALA A 82 -13.26 -13.51 16.18
N GLN A 83 -13.70 -12.99 17.34
CA GLN A 83 -14.18 -11.62 17.46
C GLN A 83 -13.16 -10.65 16.85
N PRO A 84 -13.60 -9.58 16.16
CA PRO A 84 -12.67 -8.56 15.68
C PRO A 84 -11.85 -8.11 16.89
N LEU A 85 -10.52 -8.24 16.79
CA LEU A 85 -9.58 -7.76 17.81
C LEU A 85 -10.11 -6.43 18.30
N ALA A 86 -10.58 -6.40 19.56
CA ALA A 86 -11.22 -5.22 20.13
C ALA A 86 -10.32 -4.04 19.81
N ARG A 87 -10.82 -3.10 19.00
CA ARG A 87 -10.03 -1.96 18.56
C ARG A 87 -9.68 -1.21 19.83
N VAL A 88 -8.46 -1.41 20.34
CA VAL A 88 -7.95 -0.69 21.50
C VAL A 88 -7.71 0.73 21.01
N GLY A 89 -8.78 1.53 21.02
CA GLY A 89 -8.66 2.96 20.83
C GLY A 89 -7.71 3.50 21.88
N PRO A 90 -6.94 4.56 21.58
CA PRO A 90 -6.08 5.18 22.57
C PRO A 90 -6.96 5.63 23.73
N ARG A 91 -6.81 4.98 24.88
CA ARG A 91 -7.42 5.41 26.14
C ARG A 91 -6.77 6.74 26.48
N TRP A 92 -7.34 7.83 25.99
CA TRP A 92 -6.93 9.19 26.30
C TRP A 92 -7.09 9.38 27.80
N ARG A 93 -6.00 9.13 28.54
CA ARG A 93 -5.96 9.29 29.98
C ARG A 93 -5.90 10.80 30.24
N PRO A 94 -6.95 11.42 30.82
CA PRO A 94 -7.04 12.88 30.96
C PRO A 94 -5.92 13.47 31.84
N LYS A 95 -5.16 12.63 32.56
CA LYS A 95 -3.96 13.04 33.30
C LYS A 95 -2.81 13.53 32.42
N TRP A 96 -2.79 13.22 31.12
CA TRP A 96 -1.79 13.73 30.17
C TRP A 96 -2.12 15.13 29.63
N ALA A 97 -3.37 15.60 29.77
CA ALA A 97 -3.73 16.96 29.35
C ALA A 97 -3.07 18.03 30.24
N ILE A 98 -2.91 17.73 31.54
CA ILE A 98 -2.27 18.64 32.50
C ILE A 98 -0.75 18.67 32.28
N GLY A 99 -0.13 17.50 32.07
CA GLY A 99 1.30 17.42 31.73
C GLY A 99 1.62 18.05 30.37
N GLY A 100 0.75 17.87 29.37
CA GLY A 100 0.90 18.45 28.04
C GLY A 100 0.79 19.98 28.03
N ALA A 101 -0.11 20.57 28.82
CA ALA A 101 -0.20 22.02 28.94
C ALA A 101 1.07 22.64 29.57
N LEU A 102 1.62 21.99 30.60
CA LEU A 102 2.83 22.44 31.28
C LEU A 102 4.07 22.27 30.40
N ALA A 103 4.17 21.14 29.68
CA ALA A 103 5.22 20.92 28.68
C ALA A 103 5.09 21.90 27.51
N ALA A 104 3.89 22.19 27.02
CA ALA A 104 3.68 23.17 25.95
C ALA A 104 4.05 24.59 26.37
N ALA A 105 3.75 24.99 27.62
CA ALA A 105 4.17 26.27 28.16
C ALA A 105 5.70 26.36 28.31
N LEU A 106 6.33 25.30 28.80
CA LEU A 106 7.80 25.21 28.91
C LEU A 106 8.48 25.18 27.53
N LEU A 107 7.92 24.45 26.56
CA LEU A 107 8.40 24.40 25.19
C LEU A 107 8.21 25.75 24.51
N ALA A 108 7.05 26.40 24.64
CA ALA A 108 6.81 27.74 24.09
C ALA A 108 7.82 28.75 24.65
N SER A 109 8.06 28.73 25.96
CA SER A 109 9.09 29.51 26.63
C SER A 109 10.48 29.21 26.06
N ALA A 110 10.86 27.93 25.94
CA ALA A 110 12.16 27.53 25.41
C ALA A 110 12.33 27.89 23.94
N THR A 111 11.31 27.70 23.09
CA THR A 111 11.34 28.10 21.68
C THR A 111 11.47 29.60 21.54
N LEU A 112 10.80 30.40 22.37
CA LEU A 112 10.93 31.86 22.33
C LEU A 112 12.36 32.31 22.65
N TRP A 113 13.05 31.58 23.51
CA TRP A 113 14.49 31.77 23.77
C TRP A 113 15.37 31.28 22.61
N GLN A 114 15.00 30.19 21.93
CA GLN A 114 15.74 29.65 20.79
C GLN A 114 15.54 30.44 19.49
N PHE A 115 14.41 31.13 19.31
CA PHE A 115 14.18 32.02 18.15
C PHE A 115 15.07 33.28 18.16
N GLY A 116 15.75 33.59 19.27
CA GLY A 116 16.86 34.55 19.32
C GLY A 116 18.19 34.00 18.78
N SER A 117 18.28 32.69 18.51
CA SER A 117 19.47 32.01 18.01
C SER A 117 19.09 31.12 16.81
N THR A 118 18.95 31.72 15.63
CA THR A 118 18.69 30.99 14.39
C THR A 118 19.88 30.09 14.03
N THR A 119 19.76 28.79 14.28
CA THR A 119 20.68 27.78 13.75
C THR A 119 20.28 27.41 12.32
N VAL A 120 21.20 27.62 11.39
CA VAL A 120 21.15 27.21 9.98
C VAL A 120 20.87 25.70 9.88
N GLN A 121 19.85 25.30 9.11
CA GLN A 121 19.52 23.89 8.86
C GLN A 121 20.68 23.20 8.10
N GLY A 122 21.19 22.11 8.68
CA GLY A 122 22.23 21.27 8.09
C GLY A 122 21.71 20.44 6.91
N GLU A 123 22.61 20.20 5.95
CA GLU A 123 22.43 19.39 4.75
C GLU A 123 21.87 17.98 5.03
N PRO A 124 21.02 17.43 4.14
CA PRO A 124 20.62 16.04 4.21
C PRO A 124 21.82 15.12 3.96
N SER A 125 22.17 14.33 4.97
CA SER A 125 23.25 13.35 4.92
C SER A 125 22.98 12.27 3.87
N ILE A 126 23.85 12.16 2.87
CA ILE A 126 23.82 11.11 1.85
C ILE A 126 24.51 9.87 2.42
N VAL A 127 23.78 8.75 2.50
CA VAL A 127 24.33 7.44 2.89
C VAL A 127 24.58 6.64 1.62
N VAL A 128 25.86 6.41 1.29
CA VAL A 128 26.27 5.50 0.20
C VAL A 128 26.63 4.16 0.83
N ASN A 129 25.97 3.09 0.41
CA ASN A 129 26.30 1.73 0.83
C ASN A 129 26.87 0.96 -0.37
N SER A 130 28.07 0.41 -0.23
CA SER A 130 28.66 -0.54 -1.17
C SER A 130 28.34 -1.96 -0.73
N ALA A 131 27.83 -2.78 -1.64
CA ALA A 131 27.67 -4.21 -1.40
C ALA A 131 28.69 -4.97 -2.27
N ASP A 132 29.47 -5.84 -1.64
CA ASP A 132 30.35 -6.77 -2.35
C ASP A 132 29.50 -7.80 -3.10
N THR A 133 29.86 -8.05 -4.36
CA THR A 133 29.22 -9.05 -5.20
C THR A 133 30.10 -10.30 -5.30
N GLU A 134 29.52 -11.44 -5.69
CA GLU A 134 30.26 -12.68 -5.95
C GLU A 134 31.25 -12.56 -7.13
N TYR A 135 31.27 -11.42 -7.82
CA TYR A 135 32.18 -11.11 -8.92
C TYR A 135 33.25 -10.12 -8.46
N PRO A 136 34.54 -10.49 -8.46
CA PRO A 136 35.62 -9.65 -7.89
C PRO A 136 35.86 -8.32 -8.64
N GLN A 137 35.25 -8.12 -9.82
CA GLN A 137 35.36 -6.89 -10.62
C GLN A 137 34.07 -6.06 -10.63
N GLY A 138 32.96 -6.60 -10.11
CA GLY A 138 31.65 -5.95 -10.13
C GLY A 138 31.43 -5.08 -8.90
N THR A 139 31.33 -3.76 -9.07
CA THR A 139 30.97 -2.83 -7.98
C THR A 139 29.52 -2.39 -8.11
N VAL A 140 28.76 -2.50 -7.02
CA VAL A 140 27.38 -2.02 -6.92
C VAL A 140 27.32 -0.81 -6.00
N MET A 141 26.81 0.31 -6.52
CA MET A 141 26.56 1.52 -5.75
C MET A 141 25.05 1.78 -5.68
N VAL A 142 24.50 1.81 -4.46
CA VAL A 142 23.07 2.08 -4.23
C VAL A 142 22.91 3.50 -3.72
N TYR A 143 22.17 4.31 -4.47
CA TYR A 143 21.75 5.65 -4.08
C TYR A 143 20.27 5.64 -3.69
N SER A 144 19.98 6.01 -2.44
CA SER A 144 18.62 6.05 -1.90
C SER A 144 18.39 7.41 -1.20
N PRO A 145 17.82 8.40 -1.91
CA PRO A 145 17.42 9.66 -1.29
C PRO A 145 16.17 9.42 -0.41
N HIS A 146 16.26 9.82 0.86
CA HIS A 146 15.28 9.46 1.91
C HIS A 146 13.83 9.92 1.65
N GLU A 147 13.62 10.87 0.75
CA GLU A 147 12.30 11.50 0.51
C GLU A 147 11.52 10.88 -0.63
N GLN A 148 12.17 10.09 -1.49
CA GLN A 148 11.56 9.49 -2.66
C GLN A 148 11.77 7.99 -2.52
N ASN A 149 10.71 7.18 -2.40
CA ASN A 149 10.78 5.71 -2.34
C ASN A 149 11.35 5.13 -3.66
N LEU A 150 12.59 5.48 -3.97
CA LEU A 150 13.33 5.25 -5.20
C LEU A 150 14.74 4.85 -4.78
N ALA A 151 15.14 3.65 -5.16
CA ALA A 151 16.53 3.24 -5.08
C ALA A 151 17.09 3.21 -6.51
N VAL A 152 18.15 3.96 -6.75
CA VAL A 152 18.90 3.90 -8.01
C VAL A 152 20.11 3.01 -7.76
N VAL A 153 20.13 1.86 -8.46
CA VAL A 153 21.21 0.88 -8.36
C VAL A 153 22.07 1.00 -9.61
N TRP A 154 23.34 1.38 -9.42
CA TRP A 154 24.34 1.40 -10.48
C TRP A 154 25.21 0.16 -10.35
N VAL A 155 25.31 -0.61 -11.45
CA VAL A 155 26.21 -1.75 -11.52
C VAL A 155 27.24 -1.47 -12.60
N LEU A 156 28.52 -1.51 -12.23
CA LEU A 156 29.64 -1.23 -13.12
C LEU A 156 30.56 -2.47 -13.21
N GLY A 157 31.06 -2.74 -14.42
CA GLY A 157 32.09 -3.76 -14.66
C GLY A 157 31.60 -5.20 -14.84
N ILE A 158 30.42 -5.41 -15.45
CA ILE A 158 29.86 -6.76 -15.72
C ILE A 158 29.96 -7.22 -17.19
N ASP A 159 30.80 -6.58 -18.00
CA ASP A 159 31.11 -7.08 -19.34
C ASP A 159 32.41 -7.90 -19.26
N ASP A 160 32.49 -9.02 -19.99
CA ASP A 160 33.60 -10.00 -19.98
C ASP A 160 35.02 -9.38 -19.85
#